data_AF-A0A947RQE5-F1
#
_entry.id   AF-A0A947RQE5-F1
#
_cell.length_a   1.000
_cell.length_b   1.000
_cell.length_c   1.000
_cell.angle_alpha   90.00
_cell.angle_beta   90.00
_cell.angle_gamma   90.00
#
_symmetry.space_group_name_H-M   'P 1'
#
loop_
_entity.id
_entity.type
_entity.pdbx_description
1 polymer ?
#
loop_
_entity_poly.entity_id
_entity_poly.type
_entity_poly.pdbx_seq_one_letter_code
_entity_poly.pdbx_strand_id
1 'polypeptide(L)'
;MKLFSIVLFAVLFMGCTVMAAPSTGQQLGQFGLGTLGGLAGAVVAVTAISEYAPQMESSFGKTAVVIGSLTVFDGLGAAAGILAAGKIWGIDGNIRNSFVGGLLGGLVSAFVEPVLYLIGIPEGWTEFFGMALLPILPALGATCGFNL
;
A
#
# COMPACT_ATOMS: atom_id res chain seq x y z
N MET A 1 21.55 4.82 -10.93
CA MET A 1 20.64 5.74 -10.19
C MET A 1 19.45 6.21 -11.02
N LYS A 2 19.62 6.77 -12.23
CA LYS A 2 18.50 7.23 -13.07
C LYS A 2 17.48 6.14 -13.46
N LEU A 3 17.94 4.92 -13.71
CA LEU A 3 17.06 3.81 -14.12
C LEU A 3 16.08 3.38 -13.02
N PHE A 4 16.53 3.38 -11.76
CA PHE A 4 15.72 2.98 -10.61
C PHE A 4 14.61 4.00 -10.33
N SER A 5 14.93 5.30 -10.44
CA SER A 5 13.95 6.38 -10.35
C SER A 5 12.94 6.33 -11.49
N ILE A 6 13.35 5.97 -12.71
CA ILE A 6 12.44 5.84 -13.86
C ILE A 6 11.51 4.63 -13.70
N VAL A 7 12.01 3.50 -13.19
CA VAL A 7 11.18 2.33 -12.90
C VAL A 7 10.20 2.63 -11.76
N LEU A 8 10.65 3.30 -10.70
CA LEU A 8 9.77 3.70 -9.59
C LEU A 8 8.69 4.70 -10.05
N PHE A 9 9.06 5.66 -10.90
CA PHE A 9 8.13 6.62 -11.49
C PHE A 9 7.16 5.93 -12.45
N ALA A 10 7.62 4.93 -13.21
CA ALA A 10 6.77 4.12 -14.08
C ALA A 10 5.79 3.25 -13.29
N VAL A 11 6.21 2.68 -12.15
CA VAL A 11 5.32 1.94 -11.24
C VAL A 11 4.27 2.86 -10.60
N LEU A 12 4.67 4.07 -10.20
CA LEU A 12 3.75 5.12 -9.71
C LEU A 12 2.75 5.60 -10.78
N PHE A 13 3.19 5.70 -12.05
CA PHE A 13 2.34 6.20 -13.14
C PHE A 13 1.43 5.11 -13.73
N MET A 14 1.88 3.85 -13.78
CA MET A 14 1.09 2.73 -14.31
C MET A 14 -0.06 2.30 -13.39
N GLY A 15 -0.02 2.65 -12.10
CA GLY A 15 -1.14 2.41 -11.17
C GLY A 15 -2.35 3.33 -11.37
N CYS A 16 -2.20 4.41 -12.15
CA CYS A 16 -3.23 5.41 -12.34
C CYS A 16 -4.03 5.16 -13.63
N THR A 17 -4.69 4.01 -13.74
CA THR A 17 -5.67 3.78 -14.81
C THR A 17 -6.97 4.48 -14.43
N VAL A 18 -7.15 5.68 -14.99
CA VAL A 18 -8.41 6.43 -14.98
C VAL A 18 -9.46 5.64 -15.73
N MET A 19 -10.43 4.99 -15.06
CA MET A 19 -11.67 4.56 -15.72
C MET A 19 -12.84 4.37 -14.73
N ALA A 20 -14.00 4.87 -15.18
CA ALA A 20 -15.37 4.76 -14.65
C ALA A 20 -15.54 4.95 -13.13
N ALA A 21 -15.90 6.17 -12.71
CA ALA A 21 -16.23 6.44 -11.32
C ALA A 21 -17.58 5.81 -10.93
N PRO A 22 -17.63 4.89 -9.94
CA PRO A 22 -18.83 4.67 -9.14
C PRO A 22 -19.29 6.01 -8.53
N SER A 23 -20.55 6.07 -8.07
CA SER A 23 -21.04 7.27 -7.37
C SER A 23 -20.05 7.68 -6.26
N THR A 24 -19.81 8.97 -6.08
CA THR A 24 -18.76 9.50 -5.19
C THR A 24 -18.83 8.90 -3.77
N GLY A 25 -20.04 8.57 -3.29
CA GLY A 25 -20.24 7.90 -2.00
C GLY A 25 -19.71 6.46 -1.94
N GLN A 26 -19.85 5.68 -3.02
CA GLN A 26 -19.32 4.31 -3.09
C GLN A 26 -17.79 4.29 -3.22
N GLN A 27 -17.21 5.25 -3.96
CA GLN A 27 -15.75 5.39 -4.04
C GLN A 27 -15.15 5.78 -2.68
N LEU A 28 -15.75 6.75 -1.98
CA LEU A 28 -15.30 7.17 -0.66
C LEU A 28 -15.42 6.03 0.36
N GLY A 29 -16.50 5.27 0.27
CA GLY A 29 -16.69 4.11 1.12
C GLY A 29 -15.67 3.01 0.86
N GLN A 30 -15.41 2.69 -0.42
CA GLN A 30 -14.40 1.69 -0.80
C GLN A 30 -13.04 2.15 -0.28
N PHE A 31 -12.62 3.35 -0.65
CA PHE A 31 -11.37 3.92 -0.20
C PHE A 31 -11.23 3.97 1.32
N GLY A 32 -12.30 4.33 2.04
CA GLY A 32 -12.34 4.35 3.51
C GLY A 32 -12.11 2.97 4.11
N LEU A 33 -12.83 1.94 3.66
CA LEU A 33 -12.64 0.57 4.14
C LEU A 33 -11.28 -0.01 3.70
N GLY A 34 -10.79 0.34 2.52
CA GLY A 34 -9.44 0.00 2.07
C GLY A 34 -8.37 0.63 2.95
N THR A 35 -8.54 1.89 3.35
CA THR A 35 -7.62 2.58 4.25
C THR A 35 -7.66 1.96 5.64
N LEU A 36 -8.84 1.62 6.16
CA LEU A 36 -8.98 0.90 7.44
C LEU A 36 -8.35 -0.50 7.39
N GLY A 37 -8.56 -1.22 6.29
CA GLY A 37 -7.94 -2.51 6.04
C GLY A 37 -6.41 -2.40 5.92
N GLY A 38 -5.92 -1.39 5.22
CA GLY A 38 -4.49 -1.08 5.09
C GLY A 38 -3.86 -0.69 6.42
N LEU A 39 -4.56 0.10 7.25
CA LEU A 39 -4.14 0.43 8.62
C LEU A 39 -4.06 -0.83 9.50
N ALA A 40 -5.07 -1.70 9.45
CA ALA A 40 -5.03 -2.96 10.18
C ALA A 40 -3.87 -3.85 9.70
N GLY A 41 -3.63 -3.89 8.38
CA GLY A 41 -2.47 -4.51 7.77
C GLY A 41 -1.15 -3.94 8.31
N ALA A 42 -1.01 -2.62 8.34
CA ALA A 42 0.19 -1.92 8.83
C ALA A 42 0.44 -2.19 10.31
N VAL A 43 -0.59 -2.18 11.15
CA VAL A 43 -0.45 -2.54 12.57
C VAL A 43 0.06 -3.97 12.72
N VAL A 44 -0.50 -4.92 11.96
CA VAL A 44 -0.02 -6.32 11.95
C VAL A 44 1.40 -6.41 11.42
N ALA A 45 1.73 -5.70 10.34
CA ALA A 45 3.06 -5.67 9.75
C ALA A 45 4.09 -5.15 10.75
N VAL A 46 3.83 -4.00 11.38
CA VAL A 46 4.72 -3.39 12.38
C VAL A 46 4.89 -4.32 13.58
N THR A 47 3.81 -4.96 14.04
CA THR A 47 3.88 -5.93 15.15
C THR A 47 4.76 -7.11 14.78
N ALA A 48 4.53 -7.73 13.61
CA ALA A 48 5.34 -8.84 13.11
C ALA A 48 6.81 -8.43 12.90
N ILE A 49 7.06 -7.27 12.32
CA ILE A 49 8.41 -6.71 12.14
C ILE A 49 9.09 -6.53 13.49
N SER A 50 8.39 -5.95 14.48
CA SER A 50 8.95 -5.71 15.81
C SER A 50 9.33 -6.99 16.54
N GLU A 51 8.63 -8.09 16.26
CA GLU A 51 8.90 -9.40 16.85
C GLU A 51 10.03 -10.15 16.13
N TYR A 52 10.04 -10.14 14.79
CA TYR A 52 10.94 -10.96 13.97
C TYR A 52 12.22 -10.25 13.52
N ALA A 53 12.18 -8.95 13.20
CA ALA A 53 13.35 -8.23 12.67
C ALA A 53 14.54 -8.16 13.67
N PRO A 54 14.34 -8.03 15.00
CA PRO A 54 15.46 -8.05 15.95
C PRO A 54 16.21 -9.37 16.00
N GLN A 55 15.55 -10.49 15.67
CA GLN A 55 16.11 -11.84 15.73
C GLN A 55 17.01 -12.17 14.54
N MET A 56 17.06 -11.31 13.52
CA MET A 56 17.88 -11.52 12.33
C MET A 56 19.27 -10.91 12.51
N GLU A 57 20.33 -11.65 12.15
CA GLU A 57 21.70 -11.12 12.18
C GLU A 57 22.03 -10.25 10.96
N SER A 58 21.42 -10.55 9.80
CA SER A 58 21.68 -9.84 8.54
C SER A 58 20.85 -8.57 8.41
N SER A 59 21.53 -7.43 8.20
CA SER A 59 20.89 -6.15 7.89
C SER A 59 20.04 -6.23 6.61
N PHE A 60 20.50 -6.93 5.57
CA PHE A 60 19.73 -7.13 4.35
C PHE A 60 18.48 -7.98 4.59
N GLY A 61 18.59 -8.99 5.44
CA GLY A 61 17.45 -9.81 5.86
C GLY A 61 16.39 -8.98 6.58
N LYS A 62 16.80 -8.09 7.49
CA LYS A 62 15.87 -7.17 8.19
C LYS A 62 15.12 -6.29 7.21
N THR A 63 15.82 -5.64 6.28
CA THR A 63 15.19 -4.77 5.28
C THR A 63 14.22 -5.55 4.39
N ALA A 64 14.60 -6.75 3.95
CA ALA A 64 13.72 -7.60 3.14
C ALA A 64 12.46 -8.02 3.91
N VAL A 65 12.58 -8.33 5.21
CA VAL A 65 11.44 -8.66 6.08
C VAL A 65 10.53 -7.46 6.29
N VAL A 66 11.08 -6.26 6.51
CA VAL A 66 10.30 -5.01 6.64
C VAL A 66 9.50 -4.75 5.37
N ILE A 67 10.17 -4.71 4.21
CA ILE A 67 9.52 -4.44 2.93
C ILE A 67 8.50 -5.53 2.61
N GLY A 68 8.86 -6.80 2.79
CA GLY A 68 7.97 -7.93 2.53
C GLY A 68 6.72 -7.92 3.41
N SER A 69 6.89 -7.65 4.71
CA SER A 69 5.78 -7.59 5.66
C SER A 69 4.84 -6.43 5.34
N LEU A 70 5.36 -5.21 5.12
CA LEU A 70 4.55 -4.05 4.75
C LEU A 70 3.82 -4.28 3.42
N THR A 71 4.53 -4.81 2.42
CA THR A 71 3.94 -5.12 1.10
C THR A 71 2.77 -6.08 1.22
N VAL A 72 2.96 -7.17 1.98
CA VAL A 72 1.98 -8.25 2.08
C VAL A 72 0.83 -7.87 3.02
N PHE A 73 1.11 -7.47 4.26
CA PHE A 73 0.05 -7.23 5.23
C PHE A 73 -0.75 -5.96 4.91
N ASP A 74 -0.11 -4.86 4.52
CA ASP A 74 -0.83 -3.63 4.17
C ASP A 74 -1.59 -3.83 2.87
N GLY A 75 -0.95 -4.49 1.89
CA GLY A 75 -1.57 -4.80 0.59
C GLY A 75 -2.78 -5.73 0.69
N LEU A 76 -2.65 -6.83 1.44
CA LEU A 76 -3.75 -7.77 1.68
C LEU A 76 -4.85 -7.14 2.56
N GLY A 77 -4.45 -6.39 3.59
CA GLY A 77 -5.38 -5.69 4.47
C GLY A 77 -6.23 -4.70 3.69
N ALA A 78 -5.59 -3.87 2.85
CA ALA A 78 -6.30 -2.93 2.00
C ALA A 78 -7.20 -3.61 0.98
N ALA A 79 -6.73 -4.64 0.28
CA ALA A 79 -7.54 -5.42 -0.64
C ALA A 79 -8.77 -6.04 0.05
N ALA A 80 -8.60 -6.63 1.23
CA ALA A 80 -9.70 -7.16 2.03
C ALA A 80 -10.70 -6.06 2.41
N GLY A 81 -10.20 -4.88 2.81
CA GLY A 81 -11.00 -3.70 3.07
C GLY A 81 -11.85 -3.27 1.87
N ILE A 82 -11.24 -3.11 0.69
CA ILE A 82 -11.93 -2.76 -0.57
C ILE A 82 -12.97 -3.82 -0.95
N LEU A 83 -12.63 -5.11 -0.83
CA LEU A 83 -13.53 -6.20 -1.19
C LEU A 83 -14.72 -6.29 -0.24
N ALA A 84 -14.51 -6.07 1.06
CA ALA A 84 -15.60 -5.99 2.03
C ALA A 84 -16.52 -4.81 1.71
N ALA A 85 -15.93 -3.66 1.37
CA ALA A 85 -16.62 -2.49 0.88
C ALA A 85 -17.50 -2.79 -0.35
N GLY A 86 -16.91 -3.40 -1.39
CA GLY A 86 -17.62 -3.82 -2.59
C GLY A 86 -18.84 -4.68 -2.27
N LYS A 87 -18.67 -5.68 -1.40
CA LYS A 87 -19.78 -6.53 -0.93
C LYS A 87 -20.86 -5.75 -0.18
N ILE A 88 -20.50 -4.82 0.70
CA ILE A 88 -21.45 -3.98 1.45
C ILE A 88 -22.32 -3.15 0.51
N TRP A 89 -21.76 -2.67 -0.61
CA TRP A 89 -22.51 -1.91 -1.62
C TRP A 89 -23.08 -2.75 -2.76
N GLY A 90 -22.98 -4.09 -2.69
CA GLY A 90 -23.48 -4.98 -3.74
C GLY A 90 -22.76 -4.82 -5.09
N ILE A 91 -21.48 -4.43 -5.06
CA ILE A 91 -20.63 -4.29 -6.24
C ILE A 91 -19.67 -5.47 -6.30
N ASP A 92 -19.73 -6.22 -7.39
CA ASP A 92 -18.74 -7.24 -7.72
C ASP A 92 -17.58 -6.60 -8.46
N GLY A 93 -16.44 -6.51 -7.80
CA GLY A 93 -15.19 -6.06 -8.41
C GLY A 93 -14.21 -7.21 -8.61
N ASN A 94 -13.11 -6.91 -9.29
CA ASN A 94 -12.11 -7.90 -9.61
C ASN A 94 -11.23 -8.22 -8.41
N ILE A 95 -11.49 -9.37 -7.79
CA ILE A 95 -10.78 -9.85 -6.59
C ILE A 95 -9.28 -9.95 -6.84
N ARG A 96 -8.88 -10.58 -7.95
CA ARG A 96 -7.48 -10.80 -8.29
C ARG A 96 -6.76 -9.47 -8.47
N ASN A 97 -7.34 -8.57 -9.25
CA ASN A 97 -6.71 -7.29 -9.53
C ASN A 97 -6.68 -6.39 -8.28
N SER A 98 -7.70 -6.46 -7.41
CA SER A 98 -7.70 -5.77 -6.10
C SER A 98 -6.53 -6.23 -5.23
N PHE A 99 -6.27 -7.54 -5.13
CA PHE A 99 -5.11 -8.04 -4.40
C PHE A 99 -3.79 -7.62 -5.03
N VAL A 100 -3.65 -7.75 -6.36
CA VAL A 100 -2.41 -7.33 -7.05
C VAL A 100 -2.17 -5.84 -6.88
N GLY A 101 -3.21 -5.02 -7.03
CA GLY A 101 -3.15 -3.58 -6.84
C GLY A 101 -2.80 -3.21 -5.40
N GLY A 102 -3.41 -3.87 -4.41
CA GLY A 102 -3.10 -3.68 -3.00
C GLY A 102 -1.64 -4.01 -2.68
N LEU A 103 -1.15 -5.15 -3.15
CA LEU A 103 0.26 -5.54 -2.99
C LEU A 103 1.22 -4.57 -3.68
N LEU A 104 0.92 -4.10 -4.89
CA LEU A 104 1.74 -3.08 -5.55
C LEU A 104 1.72 -1.76 -4.78
N GLY A 105 0.57 -1.35 -4.26
CA GLY A 105 0.45 -0.17 -3.41
C GLY A 105 1.25 -0.30 -2.11
N GLY A 106 1.25 -1.48 -1.47
CA GLY A 106 2.07 -1.79 -0.30
C GLY A 106 3.57 -1.84 -0.59
N LEU A 107 3.94 -2.35 -1.77
CA LEU A 107 5.33 -2.29 -2.20
C LEU A 107 5.79 -0.84 -2.38
N VAL A 108 4.98 -0.02 -3.04
CA VAL A 108 5.30 1.40 -3.24
C VAL A 108 5.36 2.14 -1.89
N SER A 109 4.43 1.87 -0.97
CA SER A 109 4.42 2.50 0.35
C SER A 109 5.67 2.16 1.16
N ALA A 110 6.16 0.92 1.11
CA ALA A 110 7.37 0.48 1.79
C ALA A 110 8.64 1.23 1.34
N PHE A 111 8.63 1.85 0.14
CA PHE A 111 9.75 2.64 -0.38
C PHE A 111 9.58 4.16 -0.22
N VAL A 112 8.44 4.65 0.28
CA VAL A 112 8.19 6.10 0.44
C VAL A 112 9.25 6.73 1.33
N GLU A 113 9.43 6.25 2.56
CA GLU A 113 10.41 6.82 3.49
C GLU A 113 11.84 6.74 2.96
N PRO A 114 12.36 5.58 2.49
CA PRO A 114 13.69 5.51 1.90
C PRO A 114 13.93 6.52 0.79
N VAL A 115 12.93 6.76 -0.08
CA VAL A 115 13.04 7.69 -1.19
C VAL A 115 13.05 9.14 -0.70
N LEU A 116 12.18 9.49 0.25
CA LEU A 116 12.12 10.83 0.85
C LEU A 116 13.40 11.19 1.60
N TYR A 117 13.97 10.24 2.34
CA TYR A 117 15.29 10.41 2.95
C TYR A 117 16.39 10.61 1.90
N LEU A 118 16.35 9.85 0.81
CA LEU A 118 17.38 9.90 -0.23
C LEU A 118 17.40 11.23 -1.00
N ILE A 119 16.26 11.92 -1.12
CA ILE A 119 16.17 13.25 -1.74
C ILE A 119 16.34 14.40 -0.73
N GLY A 120 16.61 14.10 0.54
CA GLY A 120 16.93 15.09 1.58
C GLY A 120 15.71 15.79 2.19
N ILE A 121 14.52 15.17 2.18
CA ILE A 121 13.36 15.71 2.91
C ILE A 121 13.61 15.62 4.41
N PRO A 122 13.26 16.67 5.19
CA PRO A 122 13.41 16.66 6.64
C PRO A 122 12.68 15.48 7.30
N GLU A 123 13.28 14.90 8.34
CA GLU A 123 12.82 13.71 9.05
C GLU A 123 11.33 13.76 9.43
N GLY A 124 10.88 14.85 10.08
CA GLY A 124 9.48 14.96 10.49
C GLY A 124 8.47 14.97 9.34
N TRP A 125 8.85 15.44 8.15
CA TRP A 125 8.00 15.33 6.96
C TRP A 125 8.05 13.94 6.36
N THR A 126 9.23 13.32 6.33
CA THR A 126 9.41 11.96 5.84
C THR A 126 8.58 10.96 6.64
N GLU A 127 8.63 11.04 7.97
CA GLU A 127 7.83 10.19 8.86
C GLU A 127 6.33 10.45 8.70
N PHE A 128 5.92 11.72 8.57
CA PHE A 128 4.52 12.06 8.33
C PHE A 128 4.00 11.44 7.03
N PHE A 129 4.74 11.61 5.93
CA PHE A 129 4.37 11.03 4.65
C PHE A 129 4.46 9.50 4.66
N GLY A 130 5.44 8.91 5.34
CA GLY A 130 5.55 7.48 5.54
C GLY A 130 4.31 6.91 6.21
N MET A 131 3.94 7.44 7.38
CA MET A 131 2.75 7.00 8.11
C MET A 131 1.44 7.29 7.37
N ALA A 132 1.33 8.41 6.68
CA ALA A 132 0.12 8.74 5.93
C ALA A 132 -0.05 7.85 4.70
N LEU A 133 1.04 7.59 3.96
CA LEU A 133 0.99 6.86 2.69
C LEU A 133 1.01 5.34 2.86
N LEU A 134 1.49 4.85 4.02
CA LEU A 134 1.46 3.43 4.40
C LEU A 134 0.10 2.77 4.16
N PRO A 135 -1.03 3.28 4.68
CA PRO A 135 -2.35 2.70 4.42
C PRO A 135 -3.00 3.21 3.13
N ILE A 136 -2.66 4.43 2.67
CA ILE A 136 -3.33 5.08 1.54
C ILE A 136 -2.93 4.44 0.21
N LEU A 137 -1.63 4.20 -0.03
CA LEU A 137 -1.16 3.67 -1.31
C LEU A 137 -1.65 2.24 -1.58
N PRO A 138 -1.63 1.29 -0.61
CA PRO A 138 -2.30 0.01 -0.73
C PRO A 138 -3.80 0.15 -1.02
N ALA A 139 -4.50 1.06 -0.32
CA ALA A 139 -5.92 1.29 -0.53
C ALA A 139 -6.24 1.81 -1.93
N LEU A 140 -5.44 2.76 -2.44
CA LEU A 140 -5.54 3.25 -3.81
C LEU A 140 -5.28 2.12 -4.81
N GLY A 141 -4.17 1.40 -4.65
CA GLY A 141 -3.82 0.28 -5.52
C GLY A 141 -4.92 -0.79 -5.55
N ALA A 142 -5.44 -1.17 -4.39
CA ALA A 142 -6.54 -2.13 -4.27
C ALA A 142 -7.84 -1.61 -4.88
N THR A 143 -8.15 -0.31 -4.73
CA THR A 143 -9.33 0.31 -5.34
C THR A 143 -9.21 0.33 -6.85
N CYS A 144 -8.06 0.73 -7.41
CA CYS A 144 -7.81 0.70 -8.83
C CYS A 144 -7.93 -0.74 -9.36
N GLY A 145 -7.30 -1.69 -8.69
CA GLY A 145 -7.38 -3.11 -9.04
C GLY A 145 -8.81 -3.66 -8.99
N PHE A 146 -9.60 -3.30 -7.98
CA PHE A 146 -10.99 -3.74 -7.86
C PHE A 146 -11.87 -3.31 -9.04
N ASN A 147 -11.56 -2.16 -9.65
CA ASN A 147 -12.33 -1.59 -10.77
C ASN A 147 -11.80 -2.00 -12.16
N LEU A 148 -10.72 -2.79 -12.24
CA LEU A 148 -10.11 -3.31 -13.49
C LEU A 148 -10.53 -4.74 -13.80
#